data_AF-A0A2E4HBG4-F1
#
_entry.id   AF-A0A2E4HBG4-F1
#
_cell.length_a   1.000
_cell.length_b   1.000
_cell.length_c   1.000
_cell.angle_alpha   90.00
_cell.angle_beta   90.00
_cell.angle_gamma   90.00
#
_symmetry.space_group_name_H-M   'P 1'
#
loop_
_entity.id
_entity.type
_entity.pdbx_description
1 polymer ?
#
loop_
_entity_poly.entity_id
_entity_poly.type
_entity_poly.pdbx_seq_one_letter_code
_entity_poly.pdbx_strand_id
1 'polypeptide(L)'
;MREAAFVKQNKDKWLRFENVLVNKTQIAPDQLSSLYIEITDHLSYAQTFYPESKTLDYLNHLATQSHQIIYKTKREPSKRLISFFTSEFPLLMYHYQRQLLIAFITFGLFTAVGAYSAATDGEFVRSILGDGYVNMTLANIEKGDPMAVYKDANELGMFIGITINNIKVAIMAFAYGMLLGIGTLYILMSNAIMLGSFQYFFYEKGLLWESMRTIWIHGTIEISVIIIAGCAGMVLGNGILFPGTYTRLASFKRGMKNGLKIMVSTIPLFVVAGFLEGFVTRHTEMPDWLAITIILLSLGFILFYYVYYPHRLYKKQENLSLQLPKMPANDL
;
A
#
# COMPACT_ATOMS: atom_id res chain seq x y z
N MET A 1 37.53 -13.93 40.89
CA MET A 1 37.92 -12.61 41.44
C MET A 1 37.23 -12.44 42.80
N ARG A 2 37.76 -11.68 43.76
CA ARG A 2 37.00 -11.33 44.99
C ARG A 2 36.01 -10.21 44.67
N GLU A 3 34.82 -10.21 45.28
CA GLU A 3 33.75 -9.24 44.99
C GLU A 3 34.25 -7.78 45.06
N ALA A 4 35.01 -7.43 46.10
CA ALA A 4 35.55 -6.08 46.25
C ALA A 4 36.45 -5.62 45.08
N ALA A 5 37.20 -6.54 44.46
CA ALA A 5 38.02 -6.24 43.29
C ALA A 5 37.16 -6.09 42.03
N PHE A 6 36.12 -6.91 41.88
CA PHE A 6 35.14 -6.82 40.80
C PHE A 6 34.38 -5.49 40.82
N VAL A 7 33.93 -5.06 42.01
CA VAL A 7 33.30 -3.77 42.22
C VAL A 7 34.28 -2.64 41.89
N LYS A 8 35.50 -2.68 42.44
CA LYS A 8 36.50 -1.63 42.21
C LYS A 8 36.84 -1.44 40.72
N GLN A 9 36.87 -2.52 39.95
CA GLN A 9 37.18 -2.47 38.52
C GLN A 9 36.04 -1.89 37.67
N ASN A 10 34.78 -2.13 38.05
CA ASN A 10 33.62 -1.84 37.19
C ASN A 10 32.74 -0.69 37.67
N LYS A 11 32.96 -0.19 38.90
CA LYS A 11 32.16 0.87 39.54
C LYS A 11 31.99 2.12 38.66
N ASP A 12 33.06 2.59 38.01
CA ASP A 12 33.00 3.80 37.19
C ASP A 12 32.07 3.64 35.98
N LYS A 13 32.03 2.43 35.39
CA LYS A 13 31.12 2.11 34.29
C LYS A 13 29.68 2.08 34.76
N TRP A 14 29.41 1.48 35.92
CA TRP A 14 28.07 1.40 36.49
C TRP A 14 27.54 2.79 36.86
N LEU A 15 28.38 3.64 37.48
CA LEU A 15 28.04 5.03 37.78
C LEU A 15 27.78 5.87 36.52
N ARG A 16 28.56 5.66 35.45
CA ARG A 16 28.32 6.32 34.17
C ARG A 16 26.96 5.94 33.59
N PHE A 17 26.59 4.67 33.66
CA PHE A 17 25.29 4.20 33.19
C PHE A 17 24.14 4.69 34.06
N GLU A 18 24.29 4.63 35.38
CA GLU A 18 23.32 5.17 36.34
C GLU A 18 23.05 6.65 36.08
N ASN A 19 24.09 7.45 35.84
CA ASN A 19 23.95 8.86 35.47
C ASN A 19 23.18 9.07 34.16
N VAL A 20 23.34 8.19 33.17
CA VAL A 20 22.55 8.24 31.93
C VAL A 20 21.07 7.96 32.23
N LEU A 21 20.78 6.96 33.06
CA LEU A 21 19.41 6.57 33.41
C LEU A 21 18.70 7.64 34.26
N VAL A 22 19.39 8.19 35.26
CA VAL A 22 18.82 9.14 36.23
C VAL A 22 18.71 10.55 35.63
N ASN A 23 19.77 11.05 35.00
CA ASN A 23 19.79 12.43 34.48
C ASN A 23 19.21 12.56 33.07
N LYS A 24 18.73 11.45 32.47
CA LYS A 24 18.21 11.38 31.09
C LYS A 24 19.13 12.03 30.07
N THR A 25 20.44 11.91 30.30
CA THR A 25 21.47 12.47 29.42
C THR A 25 21.31 11.83 28.04
N GLN A 26 21.10 12.65 27.00
CA GLN A 26 20.94 12.11 25.64
C GLN A 26 22.26 11.50 25.17
N ILE A 27 22.28 10.18 25.04
CA ILE A 27 23.36 9.42 24.41
C ILE A 27 22.84 8.72 23.15
N ALA A 28 23.76 8.43 22.22
CA ALA A 28 23.44 7.71 21.01
C ALA A 28 22.84 6.32 21.35
N PRO A 29 21.80 5.86 20.64
CA PRO A 29 21.15 4.55 20.90
C PRO A 29 22.11 3.36 20.90
N ASP A 30 23.14 3.41 20.05
CA ASP A 30 24.16 2.36 19.96
C ASP A 30 25.01 2.30 21.24
N GLN A 31 25.40 3.46 21.78
CA GLN A 31 26.17 3.54 23.03
C GLN A 31 25.34 3.07 24.23
N LEU A 32 24.05 3.40 24.27
CA LEU A 32 23.14 2.90 25.31
C LEU A 32 23.00 1.37 25.25
N SER A 33 22.95 0.80 24.04
CA SER A 33 22.86 -0.64 23.83
C SER A 33 24.15 -1.36 24.25
N SER A 34 25.33 -0.81 23.92
CA SER A 34 26.61 -1.37 24.37
C SER A 34 26.74 -1.38 25.90
N LEU A 35 26.37 -0.29 26.57
CA LEU A 35 26.40 -0.21 28.03
C LEU A 35 25.44 -1.21 28.70
N TYR A 36 24.28 -1.46 28.08
CA TYR A 36 23.32 -2.46 28.57
C TYR A 36 23.85 -3.89 28.45
N ILE A 37 24.51 -4.22 27.33
CA ILE A 37 25.16 -5.53 27.16
C ILE A 37 26.20 -5.74 28.26
N GLU A 38 27.07 -4.76 28.49
CA GLU A 38 28.10 -4.84 29.54
C GLU A 38 27.52 -5.03 30.95
N ILE A 39 26.40 -4.38 31.28
CA ILE A 39 25.76 -4.55 32.59
C ILE A 39 25.09 -5.91 32.72
N THR A 40 24.51 -6.41 31.64
CA THR A 40 23.90 -7.75 31.63
C THR A 40 24.96 -8.82 31.81
N ASP A 41 26.13 -8.68 31.19
CA ASP A 41 27.27 -9.57 31.37
C ASP A 41 27.78 -9.54 32.82
N HIS A 42 27.92 -8.35 33.40
CA HIS A 42 28.30 -8.20 34.81
C HIS A 42 27.26 -8.78 35.77
N LEU A 43 25.97 -8.65 35.45
CA LEU A 43 24.88 -9.24 36.22
C LEU A 43 24.96 -10.77 36.20
N SER A 44 25.14 -11.38 35.02
CA SER A 44 25.30 -12.84 34.91
C SER A 44 26.54 -13.34 35.66
N TYR A 45 27.64 -12.58 35.64
CA TYR A 45 28.82 -12.89 36.44
C TYR A 45 28.51 -12.83 37.94
N ALA A 46 27.84 -11.78 38.41
CA ALA A 46 27.47 -11.62 39.82
C ALA A 46 26.47 -12.69 40.29
N GLN A 47 25.53 -13.12 39.45
CA GLN A 47 24.61 -14.23 39.75
C GLN A 47 25.36 -15.54 39.98
N THR A 48 26.44 -15.77 39.24
CA THR A 48 27.21 -17.02 39.31
C THR A 48 28.15 -17.05 40.51
N PHE A 49 28.82 -15.94 40.80
CA PHE A 49 29.91 -15.90 41.77
C PHE A 49 29.56 -15.20 43.10
N TYR A 50 28.52 -14.36 43.13
CA TYR A 50 28.11 -13.54 44.27
C TYR A 50 26.58 -13.53 44.49
N PRO A 51 25.91 -14.70 44.59
CA PRO A 51 24.45 -14.84 44.53
C PRO A 51 23.66 -14.15 45.65
N GLU A 52 24.30 -13.83 46.78
CA GLU A 52 23.67 -13.16 47.94
C GLU A 52 24.27 -11.76 48.20
N SER A 53 24.92 -11.17 47.19
CA SER A 53 25.62 -9.89 47.35
C SER A 53 24.76 -8.67 47.05
N LYS A 54 25.06 -7.55 47.71
CA LYS A 54 24.47 -6.24 47.36
C LYS A 54 24.85 -5.78 45.95
N THR A 55 25.99 -6.27 45.44
CA THR A 55 26.44 -6.00 44.06
C THR A 55 25.48 -6.62 43.05
N LEU A 56 24.99 -7.84 43.32
CA LEU A 56 23.99 -8.49 42.49
C LEU A 56 22.69 -7.67 42.45
N ASP A 57 22.19 -7.25 43.61
CA ASP A 57 20.97 -6.43 43.70
C ASP A 57 21.10 -5.11 42.92
N TYR A 58 22.25 -4.44 43.06
CA TYR A 58 22.52 -3.19 42.36
C TYR A 58 22.56 -3.36 40.83
N LEU A 59 23.24 -4.39 40.34
CA LEU A 59 23.30 -4.70 38.91
C LEU A 59 21.94 -5.11 38.34
N ASN A 60 21.16 -5.87 39.12
CA ASN A 60 19.81 -6.26 38.72
C ASN A 60 18.87 -5.03 38.63
N HIS A 61 19.02 -4.08 39.55
CA HIS A 61 18.28 -2.81 39.51
C HIS A 61 18.63 -1.99 38.26
N LEU A 62 19.92 -1.81 37.96
CA LEU A 62 20.41 -1.12 36.77
C LEU A 62 19.92 -1.78 35.47
N ALA A 63 19.98 -3.11 35.38
CA ALA A 63 19.51 -3.88 34.22
C ALA A 63 17.99 -3.73 34.01
N THR A 64 17.22 -3.73 35.09
CA THR A 64 15.75 -3.59 35.03
C THR A 64 15.33 -2.20 34.56
N GLN A 65 15.96 -1.14 35.09
CA GLN A 65 15.66 0.24 34.69
C GLN A 65 16.03 0.51 33.22
N SER A 66 17.17 -0.02 32.78
CA SER A 66 17.63 0.14 31.41
C SER A 66 16.78 -0.62 30.39
N HIS A 67 16.29 -1.82 30.74
CA HIS A 67 15.37 -2.56 29.89
C HIS A 67 14.11 -1.74 29.56
N GLN A 68 13.56 -1.00 30.53
CA GLN A 68 12.38 -0.15 30.31
C GLN A 68 12.67 1.05 29.39
N ILE A 69 13.87 1.64 29.48
CA ILE A 69 14.26 2.81 28.68
C ILE A 69 14.61 2.42 27.24
N ILE A 70 15.35 1.34 27.03
CA ILE A 70 15.74 0.85 25.70
C ILE A 70 14.50 0.45 24.91
N TYR A 71 13.55 -0.26 25.53
CA TYR A 71 12.31 -0.64 24.86
C TYR A 71 11.38 0.55 24.58
N LYS A 72 11.36 1.59 25.43
CA LYS A 72 10.63 2.84 25.17
C LYS A 72 11.28 3.74 24.11
N THR A 73 12.60 3.66 23.93
CA THR A 73 13.35 4.51 22.97
C THR A 73 13.22 4.02 21.53
N LYS A 74 12.63 2.83 21.31
CA LYS A 74 12.11 2.42 20.00
C LYS A 74 10.81 3.19 19.66
N ARG A 75 10.84 4.52 19.75
CA ARG A 75 9.78 5.36 19.20
C ARG A 75 9.79 5.16 17.70
N GLU A 76 8.80 4.42 17.22
CA GLU A 76 8.39 4.47 15.82
C GLU A 76 8.26 5.95 15.43
N PRO A 77 9.00 6.42 14.42
CA PRO A 77 9.05 7.84 14.13
C PRO A 77 7.62 8.31 13.85
N SER A 78 7.21 9.42 14.46
CA SER A 78 5.91 10.08 14.20
C SER A 78 5.66 10.34 12.70
N LYS A 79 6.70 10.24 11.87
CA LYS A 79 6.70 10.34 10.42
C LYS A 79 6.56 8.99 9.67
N ARG A 80 6.29 7.86 10.33
CA ARG A 80 6.26 6.51 9.69
C ARG A 80 5.30 6.43 8.50
N LEU A 81 4.11 7.02 8.64
CA LEU A 81 3.13 7.04 7.57
C LEU A 81 3.63 7.88 6.38
N ILE A 82 4.21 9.06 6.65
CA ILE A 82 4.78 9.92 5.63
C ILE A 82 5.96 9.23 4.94
N SER A 83 6.88 8.60 5.68
CA SER A 83 8.01 7.88 5.11
C SER A 83 7.57 6.68 4.28
N PHE A 84 6.48 6.02 4.68
CA PHE A 84 5.88 4.94 3.90
C PHE A 84 5.46 5.43 2.51
N PHE A 85 4.62 6.47 2.44
CA PHE A 85 4.10 6.98 1.17
C PHE A 85 5.14 7.72 0.32
N THR A 86 6.15 8.35 0.93
CA THR A 86 7.13 9.18 0.19
C THR A 86 8.38 8.42 -0.22
N SER A 87 8.77 7.37 0.51
CA SER A 87 10.04 6.66 0.28
C SER A 87 9.87 5.15 0.18
N GLU A 88 9.31 4.49 1.20
CA GLU A 88 9.29 3.02 1.29
C GLU A 88 8.44 2.37 0.19
N PHE A 89 7.20 2.84 0.01
CA PHE A 89 6.29 2.31 -1.00
C PHE A 89 6.74 2.61 -2.42
N PRO A 90 7.12 3.85 -2.80
CA PRO A 90 7.58 4.12 -4.16
C PRO A 90 8.80 3.29 -4.57
N LEU A 91 9.77 3.08 -3.67
CA LEU A 91 10.91 2.20 -3.92
C LEU A 91 10.48 0.73 -4.07
N LEU A 92 9.54 0.27 -3.25
CA LEU A 92 8.95 -1.07 -3.41
C LEU A 92 8.28 -1.21 -4.79
N MET A 93 7.51 -0.20 -5.19
CA MET A 93 6.72 -0.21 -6.42
C MET A 93 7.59 -0.23 -7.67
N TYR A 94 8.81 0.31 -7.62
CA TYR A 94 9.80 0.22 -8.70
C TYR A 94 10.09 -1.24 -9.08
N HIS A 95 10.16 -2.15 -8.10
CA HIS A 95 10.44 -3.57 -8.35
C HIS A 95 9.25 -4.35 -8.92
N TYR A 96 8.05 -3.76 -8.94
CA TYR A 96 6.80 -4.40 -9.37
C TYR A 96 6.13 -3.74 -10.57
N GLN A 97 6.86 -2.89 -11.30
CA GLN A 97 6.37 -2.22 -12.52
C GLN A 97 5.93 -3.23 -13.59
N ARG A 98 6.59 -4.38 -13.68
CA ARG A 98 6.21 -5.44 -14.63
C ARG A 98 4.83 -6.02 -14.30
N GLN A 99 4.54 -6.30 -13.04
CA GLN A 99 3.24 -6.81 -12.59
C GLN A 99 2.15 -5.75 -12.78
N LEU A 100 2.47 -4.47 -12.55
CA LEU A 100 1.55 -3.36 -12.84
C LEU A 100 1.23 -3.29 -14.35
N LEU A 101 2.24 -3.39 -15.20
CA LEU A 101 2.06 -3.38 -16.66
C LEU A 101 1.21 -4.57 -17.13
N ILE A 102 1.47 -5.78 -16.59
CA ILE A 102 0.65 -6.96 -16.91
C ILE A 102 -0.79 -6.74 -16.47
N ALA A 103 -1.02 -6.15 -15.29
CA ALA A 103 -2.37 -5.85 -14.79
C ALA A 103 -3.09 -4.88 -15.74
N PHE A 104 -2.39 -3.81 -16.13
CA PHE A 104 -2.89 -2.79 -17.03
C PHE A 104 -3.24 -3.35 -18.41
N ILE A 105 -2.33 -4.13 -19.02
CA ILE A 105 -2.56 -4.76 -20.33
C ILE A 105 -3.71 -5.76 -20.25
N THR A 106 -3.76 -6.59 -19.20
CA THR A 106 -4.85 -7.55 -18.99
C THR A 106 -6.19 -6.83 -18.90
N PHE A 107 -6.26 -5.78 -18.10
CA PHE A 107 -7.47 -5.00 -17.94
C PHE A 107 -7.89 -4.34 -19.27
N GLY A 108 -6.97 -3.66 -19.96
CA GLY A 108 -7.24 -3.03 -21.24
C GLY A 108 -7.69 -4.02 -22.32
N LEU A 109 -7.06 -5.20 -22.38
CA LEU A 109 -7.45 -6.27 -23.29
C LEU A 109 -8.89 -6.71 -23.04
N PHE A 110 -9.25 -7.00 -21.80
CA PHE A 110 -10.59 -7.48 -21.48
C PHE A 110 -11.66 -6.37 -21.55
N THR A 111 -11.29 -5.10 -21.41
CA THR A 111 -12.17 -3.97 -21.74
C THR A 111 -12.46 -3.93 -23.23
N ALA A 112 -11.46 -4.11 -24.09
CA ALA A 112 -11.68 -4.21 -25.53
C ALA A 112 -12.54 -5.43 -25.89
N VAL A 113 -12.33 -6.58 -25.25
CA VAL A 113 -13.17 -7.77 -25.42
C VAL A 113 -14.62 -7.48 -25.01
N GLY A 114 -14.85 -6.85 -23.85
CA GLY A 114 -16.20 -6.49 -23.41
C GLY A 114 -16.92 -5.56 -24.38
N ALA A 115 -16.23 -4.52 -24.86
CA ALA A 115 -16.77 -3.60 -25.86
C ALA A 115 -17.07 -4.30 -27.19
N TYR A 116 -16.16 -5.15 -27.68
CA TYR A 116 -16.36 -5.92 -28.90
C TYR A 116 -17.53 -6.90 -28.78
N SER A 117 -17.63 -7.64 -27.68
CA SER A 117 -18.72 -8.57 -27.44
C SER A 117 -20.07 -7.85 -27.37
N ALA A 118 -20.14 -6.68 -26.72
CA ALA A 118 -21.32 -5.83 -26.72
C ALA A 118 -21.68 -5.29 -28.12
N ALA A 119 -20.69 -5.09 -28.99
CA ALA A 119 -20.91 -4.68 -30.38
C ALA A 119 -21.52 -5.78 -31.25
N THR A 120 -21.18 -7.03 -30.97
CA THR A 120 -21.62 -8.17 -31.78
C THR A 120 -22.93 -8.79 -31.31
N ASP A 121 -23.27 -8.63 -30.02
CA ASP A 121 -24.44 -9.28 -29.41
C ASP A 121 -25.11 -8.33 -28.40
N GLY A 122 -26.34 -7.93 -28.70
CA GLY A 122 -27.13 -7.05 -27.84
C GLY A 122 -27.57 -7.72 -26.53
N GLU A 123 -27.68 -9.05 -26.48
CA GLU A 123 -27.97 -9.77 -25.23
C GLU A 123 -26.75 -9.81 -24.30
N PHE A 124 -25.54 -9.71 -24.85
CA PHE A 124 -24.31 -9.69 -24.06
C PHE A 124 -24.30 -8.57 -23.03
N VAL A 125 -24.73 -7.36 -23.42
CA VAL A 125 -24.83 -6.20 -22.50
C VAL A 125 -25.75 -6.54 -21.32
N ARG A 126 -26.89 -7.19 -21.56
CA ARG A 126 -27.83 -7.60 -20.51
C ARG A 126 -27.28 -8.69 -19.62
N SER A 127 -26.50 -9.64 -20.17
CA SER A 127 -25.83 -10.67 -19.36
C SER A 127 -24.79 -10.12 -18.40
N ILE A 128 -24.14 -9.01 -18.76
CA ILE A 128 -23.06 -8.39 -17.98
C ILE A 128 -23.60 -7.33 -17.01
N LEU A 129 -24.49 -6.44 -17.47
CA LEU A 129 -25.03 -5.33 -16.66
C LEU A 129 -26.33 -5.68 -15.93
N GLY A 130 -27.03 -6.72 -16.38
CA GLY A 130 -28.35 -7.13 -15.88
C GLY A 130 -29.49 -6.35 -16.53
N ASP A 131 -30.63 -7.03 -16.72
CA ASP A 131 -31.84 -6.43 -17.30
C ASP A 131 -32.34 -5.21 -16.55
N GLY A 132 -32.25 -5.22 -15.21
CA GLY A 132 -32.67 -4.11 -14.36
C GLY A 132 -31.90 -2.82 -14.68
N TYR A 133 -30.58 -2.91 -14.78
CA TYR A 133 -29.73 -1.74 -15.08
C TYR A 133 -29.99 -1.21 -16.49
N VAL A 134 -30.05 -2.12 -17.47
CA VAL A 134 -30.29 -1.76 -18.88
C VAL A 134 -31.66 -1.10 -19.05
N ASN A 135 -32.72 -1.71 -18.53
CA ASN A 135 -34.09 -1.18 -18.66
C ASN A 135 -34.24 0.18 -17.95
N MET A 136 -33.67 0.33 -16.76
CA MET A 136 -33.64 1.61 -16.05
C MET A 136 -32.92 2.69 -16.86
N THR A 137 -31.76 2.35 -17.44
CA THR A 137 -30.98 3.30 -18.22
C THR A 137 -31.69 3.70 -19.51
N LEU A 138 -32.34 2.76 -20.21
CA LEU A 138 -33.17 3.06 -21.38
C LEU A 138 -34.34 3.99 -21.03
N ALA A 139 -35.04 3.73 -19.92
CA ALA A 139 -36.13 4.59 -19.45
C ALA A 139 -35.64 6.01 -19.07
N ASN A 140 -34.43 6.12 -18.53
CA ASN A 140 -33.79 7.40 -18.23
C ASN A 140 -33.42 8.18 -19.50
N ILE A 141 -32.90 7.48 -20.52
CA ILE A 141 -32.62 8.05 -21.84
C ILE A 141 -33.91 8.57 -22.49
N GLU A 142 -35.01 7.81 -22.43
CA GLU A 142 -36.31 8.24 -22.96
C GLU A 142 -36.86 9.49 -22.26
N LYS A 143 -36.54 9.66 -20.97
CA LYS A 143 -36.90 10.86 -20.18
C LYS A 143 -35.95 12.05 -20.42
N GLY A 144 -34.90 11.88 -21.23
CA GLY A 144 -33.92 12.93 -21.52
C GLY A 144 -32.86 13.13 -20.43
N ASP A 145 -32.72 12.21 -19.46
CA ASP A 145 -31.68 12.26 -18.42
C ASP A 145 -30.97 10.92 -18.28
N PRO A 146 -30.08 10.55 -19.23
CA PRO A 146 -29.42 9.24 -19.27
C PRO A 146 -28.65 8.87 -17.99
N MET A 147 -28.21 9.88 -17.23
CA MET A 147 -27.37 9.74 -16.05
C MET A 147 -28.15 9.89 -14.72
N ALA A 148 -29.49 9.90 -14.75
CA ALA A 148 -30.33 10.08 -13.56
C ALA A 148 -30.04 9.10 -12.42
N VAL A 149 -29.55 7.88 -12.73
CA VAL A 149 -29.13 6.89 -11.72
C VAL A 149 -28.07 7.44 -10.76
N TYR A 150 -27.22 8.37 -11.22
CA TYR A 150 -26.18 9.01 -10.41
C TYR A 150 -26.70 10.24 -9.65
N LYS A 151 -27.86 10.78 -10.00
CA LYS A 151 -28.47 11.98 -9.39
C LYS A 151 -29.40 11.67 -8.21
N ASP A 152 -30.17 10.59 -8.29
CA ASP A 152 -31.35 10.41 -7.41
C ASP A 152 -31.06 9.73 -6.06
N ALA A 153 -29.87 9.13 -5.86
CA ALA A 153 -29.57 8.47 -4.58
C ALA A 153 -29.11 9.46 -3.48
N ASN A 154 -29.10 9.02 -2.22
CA ASN A 154 -28.59 9.85 -1.11
C ASN A 154 -27.04 9.98 -1.21
N GLU A 155 -26.50 11.20 -1.15
CA GLU A 155 -25.05 11.50 -1.35
C GLU A 155 -24.14 10.64 -0.47
N LEU A 156 -24.41 10.69 0.84
CA LEU A 156 -23.58 10.02 1.84
C LEU A 156 -23.76 8.49 1.78
N GLY A 157 -24.97 8.02 1.47
CA GLY A 157 -25.28 6.60 1.32
C GLY A 157 -24.65 5.98 0.07
N MET A 158 -24.68 6.70 -1.06
CA MET A 158 -24.04 6.31 -2.31
C MET A 158 -22.53 6.28 -2.15
N PHE A 159 -21.93 7.33 -1.58
CA PHE A 159 -20.50 7.40 -1.26
C PHE A 159 -20.03 6.18 -0.47
N ILE A 160 -20.68 5.87 0.65
CA ILE A 160 -20.27 4.74 1.51
C ILE A 160 -20.47 3.41 0.78
N GLY A 161 -21.62 3.21 0.13
CA GLY A 161 -21.96 1.95 -0.54
C GLY A 161 -21.00 1.61 -1.68
N ILE A 162 -20.69 2.57 -2.53
CA ILE A 162 -19.85 2.33 -3.71
C ILE A 162 -18.37 2.25 -3.31
N THR A 163 -17.92 3.09 -2.38
CA THR A 163 -16.57 2.96 -1.80
C THR A 163 -16.34 1.56 -1.20
N ILE A 164 -17.31 1.02 -0.44
CA ILE A 164 -17.21 -0.33 0.14
C ILE A 164 -17.15 -1.39 -0.96
N ASN A 165 -17.96 -1.27 -2.01
CA ASN A 165 -17.93 -2.22 -3.14
C ASN A 165 -16.58 -2.21 -3.84
N ASN A 166 -16.03 -1.03 -4.13
CA ASN A 166 -14.73 -0.90 -4.79
C ASN A 166 -13.57 -1.41 -3.91
N ILE A 167 -13.62 -1.15 -2.60
CA ILE A 167 -12.69 -1.75 -1.63
C ILE A 167 -12.81 -3.28 -1.65
N LYS A 168 -14.03 -3.82 -1.64
CA LYS A 168 -14.28 -5.27 -1.68
C LYS A 168 -13.69 -5.89 -2.94
N VAL A 169 -13.91 -5.30 -4.12
CA VAL A 169 -13.36 -5.76 -5.39
C VAL A 169 -11.83 -5.80 -5.34
N ALA A 170 -11.19 -4.75 -4.83
CA ALA A 170 -9.73 -4.71 -4.72
C ALA A 170 -9.18 -5.72 -3.71
N ILE A 171 -9.85 -5.90 -2.56
CA ILE A 171 -9.48 -6.94 -1.59
C ILE A 171 -9.61 -8.32 -2.23
N MET A 172 -10.68 -8.59 -2.98
CA MET A 172 -10.85 -9.86 -3.71
C MET A 172 -9.76 -10.04 -4.77
N ALA A 173 -9.46 -9.02 -5.57
CA ALA A 173 -8.38 -9.06 -6.57
C ALA A 173 -7.03 -9.43 -5.92
N PHE A 174 -6.73 -8.85 -4.76
CA PHE A 174 -5.53 -9.17 -4.00
C PHE A 174 -5.57 -10.59 -3.40
N ALA A 175 -6.61 -10.92 -2.65
CA ALA A 175 -6.74 -12.19 -1.93
C ALA A 175 -6.74 -13.39 -2.88
N TYR A 176 -7.41 -13.27 -4.03
CA TYR A 176 -7.45 -14.31 -5.04
C TYR A 176 -6.10 -14.50 -5.76
N GLY A 177 -5.13 -13.62 -5.50
CA GLY A 177 -3.73 -13.82 -5.87
C GLY A 177 -3.13 -15.09 -5.26
N MET A 178 -3.65 -15.56 -4.12
CA MET A 178 -3.25 -16.85 -3.53
C MET A 178 -3.52 -18.04 -4.45
N LEU A 179 -4.47 -17.92 -5.38
CA LEU A 179 -4.76 -18.91 -6.43
C LEU A 179 -3.77 -18.76 -7.60
N LEU A 180 -2.47 -18.68 -7.28
CA LEU A 180 -1.36 -18.56 -8.23
C LEU A 180 -1.50 -17.36 -9.18
N GLY A 181 -2.19 -16.30 -8.77
CA GLY A 181 -2.48 -15.11 -9.59
C GLY A 181 -3.63 -15.28 -10.60
N ILE A 182 -4.10 -16.51 -10.86
CA ILE A 182 -5.20 -16.75 -11.82
C ILE A 182 -6.50 -16.11 -11.32
N GLY A 183 -6.79 -16.25 -10.03
CA GLY A 183 -7.98 -15.64 -9.44
C GLY A 183 -7.95 -14.11 -9.51
N THR A 184 -6.77 -13.49 -9.41
CA THR A 184 -6.62 -12.04 -9.65
C THR A 184 -6.94 -11.65 -11.08
N LEU A 185 -6.45 -12.42 -12.07
CA LEU A 185 -6.74 -12.18 -13.49
C LEU A 185 -8.23 -12.30 -13.78
N TYR A 186 -8.93 -13.25 -13.15
CA TYR A 186 -10.38 -13.38 -13.26
C TYR A 186 -11.12 -12.13 -12.75
N ILE A 187 -10.73 -11.58 -11.59
CA ILE A 187 -11.34 -10.35 -11.06
C ILE A 187 -11.08 -9.16 -11.99
N LEU A 188 -9.84 -9.02 -12.51
CA LEU A 188 -9.53 -7.98 -13.50
C LEU A 188 -10.37 -8.13 -14.77
N MET A 189 -10.44 -9.35 -15.32
CA MET A 189 -11.24 -9.68 -16.50
C MET A 189 -12.71 -9.30 -16.32
N SER A 190 -13.34 -9.73 -15.22
CA SER A 190 -14.76 -9.48 -14.98
C SER A 190 -15.08 -7.99 -14.91
N ASN A 191 -14.28 -7.21 -14.18
CA ASN A 191 -14.47 -5.75 -14.09
C ASN A 191 -14.15 -5.04 -15.41
N ALA A 192 -13.14 -5.51 -16.14
CA ALA A 192 -12.77 -4.95 -17.43
C ALA A 192 -13.84 -5.18 -18.50
N ILE A 193 -14.38 -6.40 -18.59
CA ILE A 193 -15.49 -6.73 -19.51
C ILE A 193 -16.71 -5.87 -19.17
N MET A 194 -17.07 -5.75 -17.89
CA MET A 194 -18.15 -4.89 -17.43
C MET A 194 -17.97 -3.44 -17.90
N LEU A 195 -16.78 -2.87 -17.72
CA LEU A 195 -16.48 -1.51 -18.19
C LEU A 195 -16.60 -1.39 -19.72
N GLY A 196 -16.08 -2.37 -20.47
CA GLY A 196 -16.14 -2.39 -21.92
C GLY A 196 -17.57 -2.43 -22.46
N SER A 197 -18.37 -3.36 -21.95
CA SER A 197 -19.79 -3.51 -22.31
C SER A 197 -20.58 -2.25 -21.96
N PHE A 198 -20.31 -1.70 -20.77
CA PHE A 198 -20.92 -0.47 -20.31
C PHE A 198 -20.66 0.71 -21.25
N GLN A 199 -19.40 0.94 -21.64
CA GLN A 199 -19.07 2.07 -22.50
C GLN A 199 -19.59 1.90 -23.92
N TYR A 200 -19.58 0.67 -24.42
CA TYR A 200 -20.16 0.37 -25.73
C TYR A 200 -21.68 0.59 -25.74
N PHE A 201 -22.38 0.20 -24.67
CA PHE A 201 -23.83 0.44 -24.56
C PHE A 201 -24.21 1.92 -24.71
N PHE A 202 -23.46 2.83 -24.06
CA PHE A 202 -23.68 4.27 -24.24
C PHE A 202 -23.23 4.79 -25.61
N TYR A 203 -22.20 4.19 -26.21
CA TYR A 203 -21.82 4.48 -27.60
C TYR A 203 -22.94 4.16 -28.59
N GLU A 204 -23.58 2.99 -28.45
CA GLU A 204 -24.70 2.59 -29.30
C GLU A 204 -25.90 3.56 -29.21
N LYS A 205 -26.09 4.19 -28.04
CA LYS A 205 -27.14 5.20 -27.83
C LYS A 205 -26.74 6.62 -28.22
N GLY A 206 -25.55 6.83 -28.79
CA GLY A 206 -25.05 8.16 -29.15
C GLY A 206 -24.64 9.03 -27.94
N LEU A 207 -24.45 8.41 -26.78
CA LEU A 207 -24.21 9.07 -25.49
C LEU A 207 -22.80 8.78 -24.92
N LEU A 208 -21.87 8.31 -25.76
CA LEU A 208 -20.51 7.98 -25.33
C LEU A 208 -19.83 9.16 -24.64
N TRP A 209 -19.92 10.36 -25.22
CA TRP A 209 -19.26 11.54 -24.66
C TRP A 209 -19.79 11.89 -23.26
N GLU A 210 -21.11 11.88 -23.10
CA GLU A 210 -21.79 12.16 -21.82
C GLU A 210 -21.46 11.12 -20.76
N SER A 211 -21.42 9.84 -21.14
CA SER A 211 -21.02 8.74 -20.27
C SER A 211 -19.55 8.85 -19.86
N MET A 212 -18.65 9.09 -20.81
CA MET A 212 -17.22 9.24 -20.57
C MET A 212 -16.94 10.36 -19.57
N ARG A 213 -17.44 11.57 -19.82
CA ARG A 213 -17.15 12.73 -18.96
C ARG A 213 -17.72 12.58 -17.55
N THR A 214 -18.85 11.90 -17.39
CA THR A 214 -19.51 11.73 -16.09
C THR A 214 -18.77 10.67 -15.27
N ILE A 215 -18.42 9.55 -15.90
CA ILE A 215 -17.92 8.38 -15.19
C ILE A 215 -16.43 8.49 -14.91
N TRP A 216 -15.64 9.00 -15.85
CA TRP A 216 -14.20 9.05 -15.65
C TRP A 216 -13.77 10.05 -14.56
N ILE A 217 -14.65 10.97 -14.11
CA ILE A 217 -14.36 11.87 -12.98
C ILE A 217 -13.88 11.07 -11.76
N HIS A 218 -14.61 10.03 -11.37
CA HIS A 218 -14.24 9.11 -10.28
C HIS A 218 -13.59 7.83 -10.84
N GLY A 219 -14.11 7.32 -11.97
CA GLY A 219 -13.68 6.08 -12.61
C GLY A 219 -12.20 6.05 -12.96
N THR A 220 -11.55 7.19 -13.26
CA THR A 220 -10.10 7.23 -13.46
C THR A 220 -9.34 6.70 -12.25
N ILE A 221 -9.77 7.06 -11.03
CA ILE A 221 -9.12 6.60 -9.80
C ILE A 221 -9.53 5.15 -9.50
N GLU A 222 -10.81 4.81 -9.63
CA GLU A 222 -11.32 3.47 -9.29
C GLU A 222 -10.73 2.37 -10.15
N ILE A 223 -10.75 2.56 -11.47
CA ILE A 223 -10.18 1.61 -12.42
C ILE A 223 -8.68 1.48 -12.19
N SER A 224 -7.98 2.59 -11.94
CA SER A 224 -6.56 2.56 -11.59
C SER A 224 -6.30 1.74 -10.33
N VAL A 225 -7.12 1.93 -9.30
CA VAL A 225 -7.01 1.21 -8.03
C VAL A 225 -7.29 -0.29 -8.20
N ILE A 226 -8.28 -0.69 -9.00
CA ILE A 226 -8.53 -2.10 -9.32
C ILE A 226 -7.31 -2.72 -10.02
N ILE A 227 -6.71 -2.02 -10.97
CA ILE A 227 -5.48 -2.46 -11.66
C ILE A 227 -4.30 -2.59 -10.68
N ILE A 228 -4.12 -1.62 -9.78
CA ILE A 228 -3.07 -1.65 -8.74
C ILE A 228 -3.30 -2.80 -7.75
N ALA A 229 -4.55 -3.05 -7.36
CA ALA A 229 -4.91 -4.21 -6.54
C ALA A 229 -4.66 -5.53 -7.28
N GLY A 230 -4.90 -5.56 -8.59
CA GLY A 230 -4.51 -6.65 -9.47
C GLY A 230 -2.99 -6.88 -9.49
N CYS A 231 -2.20 -5.81 -9.54
CA CYS A 231 -0.76 -5.89 -9.37
C CYS A 231 -0.40 -6.51 -8.02
N ALA A 232 -1.02 -6.07 -6.92
CA ALA A 232 -0.81 -6.65 -5.59
C ALA A 232 -1.11 -8.15 -5.53
N GLY A 233 -2.23 -8.59 -6.13
CA GLY A 233 -2.61 -10.01 -6.21
C GLY A 233 -1.62 -10.83 -7.04
N MET A 234 -1.12 -10.30 -8.15
CA MET A 234 -0.06 -10.96 -8.92
C MET A 234 1.27 -11.01 -8.17
N VAL A 235 1.62 -9.99 -7.39
CA VAL A 235 2.81 -10.02 -6.52
C VAL A 235 2.70 -11.14 -5.48
N LEU A 236 1.51 -11.35 -4.91
CA LEU A 236 1.22 -12.46 -4.01
C LEU A 236 1.37 -13.81 -4.71
N GLY A 237 0.71 -14.00 -5.86
CA GLY A 237 0.74 -15.26 -6.62
C GLY A 237 2.14 -15.60 -7.16
N ASN A 238 2.88 -14.61 -7.64
CA ASN A 238 4.26 -14.76 -8.10
C ASN A 238 5.18 -15.27 -6.98
N GLY A 239 4.95 -14.86 -5.73
CA GLY A 239 5.69 -15.36 -4.57
C GLY A 239 5.51 -16.87 -4.32
N ILE A 240 4.41 -17.47 -4.78
CA ILE A 240 4.13 -18.90 -4.66
C ILE A 240 4.77 -19.67 -5.84
N LEU A 241 4.61 -19.14 -7.05
CA LEU A 241 5.04 -19.77 -8.30
C LEU A 241 6.56 -19.72 -8.49
N PHE A 242 7.17 -18.57 -8.19
CA PHE A 242 8.57 -18.29 -8.50
C PHE A 242 9.34 -17.85 -7.25
N PRO A 243 9.70 -18.81 -6.36
CA PRO A 243 10.32 -18.49 -5.08
C PRO A 243 11.79 -18.02 -5.17
N GLY A 244 12.42 -18.17 -6.34
CA GLY A 244 13.83 -17.85 -6.53
C GLY A 244 14.72 -18.69 -5.60
N THR A 245 15.56 -18.02 -4.80
CA THR A 245 16.46 -18.65 -3.83
C THR A 245 15.82 -18.89 -2.45
N TYR A 246 14.58 -18.45 -2.24
CA TYR A 246 13.87 -18.63 -0.97
C TYR A 246 13.10 -19.95 -0.94
N THR A 247 12.78 -20.42 0.27
CA THR A 247 11.76 -21.47 0.42
C THR A 247 10.39 -20.92 -0.01
N ARG A 248 9.49 -21.79 -0.51
CA ARG A 248 8.14 -21.38 -0.96
C ARG A 248 7.39 -20.58 0.10
N LEU A 249 7.45 -21.01 1.37
CA LEU A 249 6.79 -20.31 2.47
C LEU A 249 7.42 -18.93 2.74
N ALA A 250 8.75 -18.82 2.69
CA ALA A 250 9.42 -17.53 2.88
C ALA A 250 9.11 -16.56 1.73
N SER A 251 9.13 -17.05 0.48
CA SER A 251 8.76 -16.27 -0.69
C SER A 251 7.28 -15.83 -0.64
N PHE A 252 6.37 -16.72 -0.26
CA PHE A 252 4.96 -16.38 -0.06
C PHE A 252 4.78 -15.28 1.00
N LYS A 253 5.42 -15.40 2.17
CA LYS A 253 5.38 -14.37 3.22
C LYS A 253 5.88 -13.01 2.70
N ARG A 254 6.92 -13.00 1.87
CA ARG A 254 7.44 -11.78 1.23
C ARG A 254 6.45 -11.21 0.21
N GLY A 255 5.88 -12.05 -0.64
CA GLY A 255 4.84 -11.68 -1.61
C GLY A 255 3.62 -11.08 -0.91
N MET A 256 3.14 -11.71 0.16
CA MET A 256 2.04 -11.20 1.00
C MET A 256 2.37 -9.85 1.64
N LYS A 257 3.55 -9.71 2.25
CA LYS A 257 3.97 -8.43 2.85
C LYS A 257 4.03 -7.32 1.81
N ASN A 258 4.60 -7.59 0.63
CA ASN A 258 4.77 -6.59 -0.42
C ASN A 258 3.44 -6.25 -1.10
N GLY A 259 2.62 -7.26 -1.40
CA GLY A 259 1.27 -7.05 -1.93
C GLY A 259 0.38 -6.27 -0.96
N LEU A 260 0.47 -6.54 0.35
CA LEU A 260 -0.27 -5.77 1.35
C LEU A 260 0.17 -4.29 1.39
N LYS A 261 1.46 -4.00 1.24
CA LYS A 261 1.92 -2.60 1.11
C LYS A 261 1.34 -1.91 -0.12
N ILE A 262 1.24 -2.62 -1.25
CA ILE A 262 0.58 -2.10 -2.45
C ILE A 262 -0.90 -1.84 -2.17
N MET A 263 -1.61 -2.75 -1.50
CA MET A 263 -3.00 -2.53 -1.10
C MET A 263 -3.18 -1.34 -0.14
N VAL A 264 -2.30 -1.17 0.84
CA VAL A 264 -2.36 -0.02 1.76
C VAL A 264 -2.19 1.31 1.01
N SER A 265 -1.41 1.31 -0.08
CA SER A 265 -1.22 2.52 -0.90
C SER A 265 -2.49 2.98 -1.61
N THR A 266 -3.47 2.10 -1.83
CA THR A 266 -4.73 2.44 -2.52
C THR A 266 -5.81 2.97 -1.58
N ILE A 267 -5.67 2.83 -0.26
CA ILE A 267 -6.68 3.28 0.72
C ILE A 267 -7.03 4.77 0.56
N PRO A 268 -6.06 5.71 0.48
CA PRO A 268 -6.39 7.11 0.29
C PRO A 268 -7.12 7.38 -1.03
N LEU A 269 -6.82 6.59 -2.07
CA LEU A 269 -7.44 6.74 -3.39
C LEU A 269 -8.91 6.36 -3.38
N PHE A 270 -9.31 5.33 -2.62
CA PHE A 270 -10.73 5.00 -2.47
C PHE A 270 -11.53 6.12 -1.83
N VAL A 271 -10.96 6.80 -0.84
CA VAL A 271 -11.61 7.95 -0.20
C VAL A 271 -11.80 9.09 -1.20
N VAL A 272 -10.77 9.38 -2.01
CA VAL A 272 -10.85 10.42 -3.06
C VAL A 272 -11.85 10.02 -4.15
N ALA A 273 -11.81 8.77 -4.63
CA ALA A 273 -12.71 8.27 -5.65
C ALA A 273 -14.18 8.35 -5.22
N GLY A 274 -14.50 7.82 -4.04
CA GLY A 274 -15.85 7.91 -3.51
C GLY A 274 -16.27 9.36 -3.27
N PHE A 275 -15.36 10.24 -2.81
CA PHE A 275 -15.70 11.66 -2.66
C PHE A 275 -16.06 12.29 -4.01
N LEU A 276 -15.29 12.03 -5.06
CA LEU A 276 -15.60 12.48 -6.40
C LEU A 276 -16.94 11.91 -6.89
N GLU A 277 -17.24 10.66 -6.60
CA GLU A 277 -18.49 10.04 -6.99
C GLU A 277 -19.71 10.62 -6.25
N GLY A 278 -19.66 10.64 -4.92
CA GLY A 278 -20.77 11.04 -4.07
C GLY A 278 -21.06 12.54 -4.08
N PHE A 279 -20.10 13.38 -4.48
CA PHE A 279 -20.26 14.84 -4.46
C PHE A 279 -20.05 15.52 -5.82
N VAL A 280 -19.25 14.95 -6.74
CA VAL A 280 -18.89 15.64 -7.99
C VAL A 280 -19.62 15.06 -9.20
N THR A 281 -19.64 13.73 -9.37
CA THR A 281 -20.23 13.03 -10.53
C THR A 281 -21.71 13.35 -10.76
N ARG A 282 -22.42 13.72 -9.70
CA ARG A 282 -23.86 14.04 -9.71
C ARG A 282 -24.17 15.34 -10.43
N HIS A 283 -23.20 16.25 -10.49
CA HIS A 283 -23.28 17.51 -11.21
C HIS A 283 -23.04 17.27 -12.71
N THR A 284 -23.95 16.55 -13.36
CA THR A 284 -23.83 16.20 -14.79
C THR A 284 -23.84 17.44 -15.70
N GLU A 285 -24.39 18.57 -15.23
CA GLU A 285 -24.39 19.87 -15.92
C GLU A 285 -23.04 20.62 -15.84
N MET A 286 -22.04 20.04 -15.18
CA MET A 286 -20.71 20.64 -15.06
C MET A 286 -20.11 20.95 -16.45
N PRO A 287 -19.41 22.09 -16.62
CA PRO A 287 -18.73 22.40 -17.88
C PRO A 287 -17.67 21.35 -18.24
N ASP A 288 -17.56 21.01 -19.53
CA ASP A 288 -16.65 19.97 -20.06
C ASP A 288 -15.20 20.18 -19.63
N TRP A 289 -14.73 21.44 -19.67
CA TRP A 289 -13.36 21.79 -19.30
C TRP A 289 -13.04 21.41 -17.85
N LEU A 290 -14.00 21.52 -16.93
CA LEU A 290 -13.82 21.22 -15.52
C LEU A 290 -13.75 19.71 -15.30
N ALA A 291 -14.68 18.96 -15.91
CA ALA A 291 -14.68 17.50 -15.88
C ALA A 291 -13.36 16.93 -16.46
N ILE A 292 -12.94 17.41 -17.64
CA ILE A 292 -11.69 17.00 -18.28
C ILE A 292 -10.48 17.33 -17.39
N THR A 293 -10.48 18.50 -16.74
CA THR A 293 -9.39 18.88 -15.82
C THR A 293 -9.28 17.90 -14.66
N ILE A 294 -10.40 17.53 -14.02
CA ILE A 294 -10.40 16.55 -12.92
C ILE A 294 -9.89 15.18 -13.40
N ILE A 295 -10.36 14.73 -14.57
CA ILE A 295 -9.94 13.45 -15.17
C ILE A 295 -8.43 13.45 -15.43
N LEU A 296 -7.90 14.50 -16.07
CA LEU A 296 -6.48 14.60 -16.41
C LEU A 296 -5.59 14.76 -15.18
N LEU A 297 -6.03 15.52 -14.17
CA LEU A 297 -5.29 15.65 -12.91
C LEU A 297 -5.24 14.32 -12.15
N SER A 298 -6.36 13.61 -12.08
CA SER A 298 -6.44 12.28 -11.46
C SER A 298 -5.54 11.27 -12.18
N LEU A 299 -5.62 11.21 -13.51
CA LEU A 299 -4.79 10.32 -14.32
C LEU A 299 -3.30 10.69 -14.18
N GLY A 300 -2.98 11.97 -14.28
CA GLY A 300 -1.62 12.49 -14.12
C GLY A 300 -1.05 12.16 -12.75
N PHE A 301 -1.85 12.28 -11.68
CA PHE A 301 -1.45 11.89 -10.34
C PHE A 301 -1.13 10.40 -10.22
N ILE A 302 -2.00 9.53 -10.75
CA ILE A 302 -1.79 8.07 -10.72
C ILE A 302 -0.51 7.69 -11.48
N LEU A 303 -0.36 8.19 -12.72
CA LEU A 303 0.83 7.91 -13.54
C LEU A 303 2.10 8.46 -12.89
N PHE A 304 2.03 9.67 -12.32
CA PHE A 304 3.14 10.25 -11.58
C PHE A 304 3.53 9.38 -10.39
N TYR A 305 2.57 9.01 -9.53
CA TYR A 305 2.86 8.38 -8.24
C TYR A 305 3.21 6.88 -8.34
N TYR A 306 2.54 6.12 -9.22
CA TYR A 306 2.77 4.67 -9.33
C TYR A 306 3.77 4.28 -10.41
N VAL A 307 4.02 5.13 -11.41
CA VAL A 307 4.92 4.83 -12.53
C VAL A 307 6.16 5.72 -12.46
N TYR A 308 6.04 7.03 -12.64
CA TYR A 308 7.20 7.91 -12.79
C TYR A 308 8.04 8.09 -11.50
N TYR A 309 7.38 8.37 -10.38
CA TYR A 309 8.03 8.68 -9.10
C TYR A 309 8.89 7.54 -8.54
N PRO A 310 8.45 6.26 -8.58
CA PRO A 310 9.29 5.09 -8.26
C PRO A 310 10.62 5.06 -9.02
N HIS A 311 10.59 5.26 -10.33
CA HIS A 311 11.80 5.26 -11.18
C HIS A 311 12.73 6.43 -10.85
N ARG A 312 12.16 7.62 -10.65
CA ARG A 312 12.93 8.82 -10.28
C ARG A 312 13.62 8.63 -8.92
N LEU A 313 12.91 8.08 -7.94
CA LEU A 313 13.43 7.89 -6.59
C LEU A 313 14.52 6.82 -6.55
N TYR A 314 14.33 5.70 -7.27
CA TYR A 314 15.34 4.64 -7.39
C TYR A 314 16.64 5.17 -7.99
N LYS A 315 16.56 5.88 -9.14
CA LYS A 315 17.75 6.51 -9.76
C LYS A 315 18.47 7.48 -8.84
N LYS A 316 17.73 8.25 -8.03
CA LYS A 316 18.33 9.17 -7.06
C LYS A 316 19.12 8.42 -5.97
N GLN A 317 18.60 7.29 -5.47
CA GLN A 317 19.30 6.47 -4.48
C GLN A 317 20.54 5.78 -5.06
N GLU A 318 20.44 5.26 -6.28
CA GLU A 318 21.56 4.64 -6.99
C GLU A 318 22.69 5.64 -7.25
N ASN A 319 22.38 6.86 -7.69
CA ASN A 319 23.39 7.91 -7.87
C ASN A 319 24.07 8.30 -6.54
N LEU A 320 23.33 8.29 -5.44
CA LEU A 320 23.87 8.61 -4.11
C LEU A 320 24.80 7.51 -3.59
N SER A 321 24.48 6.23 -3.82
CA SER A 321 25.34 5.11 -3.43
C SER A 321 26.63 5.04 -4.25
N LEU A 322 26.58 5.46 -5.53
CA LEU A 322 27.76 5.56 -6.39
C LEU A 322 28.72 6.71 -5.99
N GLN A 323 28.23 7.73 -5.29
CA GLN A 323 29.03 8.88 -4.82
C GLN A 323 29.72 8.64 -3.47
N LEU A 324 29.33 7.61 -2.71
CA LEU A 324 29.98 7.28 -1.45
C LEU A 324 31.32 6.58 -1.69
N PRO A 325 32.42 7.02 -1.04
CA PRO A 325 33.70 6.33 -1.16
C PRO A 325 33.55 4.88 -0.67
N LYS A 326 33.91 3.92 -1.52
CA LYS A 326 34.02 2.51 -1.11
C LYS A 326 35.07 2.46 0.00
N MET A 327 34.69 2.03 1.21
CA MET A 327 35.67 1.77 2.25
C MET A 327 36.71 0.76 1.71
N PRO A 328 38.01 1.02 1.87
CA PRO A 328 39.03 0.08 1.44
C PRO A 328 38.84 -1.24 2.18
N ALA A 329 38.87 -2.35 1.43
CA ALA A 329 38.60 -3.70 1.92
C ALA A 329 39.67 -4.28 2.87
N ASN A 330 40.57 -3.44 3.41
CA ASN A 330 41.76 -3.87 4.14
C ASN A 330 41.70 -3.67 5.67
N ASP A 331 40.57 -3.27 6.23
CA ASP A 331 40.39 -3.13 7.70
C ASP A 331 39.29 -4.07 8.24
N LEU A 332 39.43 -5.38 7.99
CA LEU A 332 38.72 -6.45 8.71
C LEU A 332 39.66 -7.56 9.14
#